data_AF-A0A0G0UXF0-F1
#
_entry.id   AF-A0A0G0UXF0-F1
#
_cell.length_a   1.000
_cell.length_b   1.000
_cell.length_c   1.000
_cell.angle_alpha   90.00
_cell.angle_beta   90.00
_cell.angle_gamma   90.00
#
_symmetry.space_group_name_H-M   'P 1'
#
loop_
_entity.id
_entity.type
_entity.pdbx_description
1 polymer ?
#
loop_
_entity_poly.entity_id
_entity_poly.type
_entity_poly.pdbx_seq_one_letter_code
_entity_poly.pdbx_strand_id
1 'polypeptide(L)'
;MKQNKPITIGILAGMGPKSTAPFLELLVEECQKQYGAKNDIDFPHMIIYSLPTPFFVDQAIDDNRMEKIILAGLKKLERFDVDFIAMPCNSAHKYFPKLKANLSTPLLNIVDATATRITKNTKRVTLLATTKTNETKLYQNKLKRKGIEVILKDEWQLVINNLITSVKAGSNSTRLSGLIKKLFQKFAAEHVDTLIIACTELTKLFKNVKGFTVIDSSHALAEETIKNYKIIQYRNENR
;
A
#
# COMPACT_ATOMS: atom_id res chain seq x y z
N MET A 1 -10.62 38.27 2.48
CA MET A 1 -10.25 37.31 1.41
C MET A 1 -9.66 36.08 2.08
N LYS A 2 -10.33 34.93 2.07
CA LYS A 2 -9.72 33.70 2.59
C LYS A 2 -8.57 33.34 1.64
N GLN A 3 -7.33 33.45 2.09
CA GLN A 3 -6.20 32.86 1.36
C GLN A 3 -6.54 31.40 1.11
N ASN A 4 -6.62 31.00 -0.16
CA ASN A 4 -6.80 29.60 -0.52
C ASN A 4 -5.55 28.86 -0.05
N LYS A 5 -5.66 28.14 1.07
CA LYS A 5 -4.60 27.26 1.55
C LYS A 5 -4.22 26.28 0.43
N PRO A 6 -2.94 25.91 0.27
CA PRO A 6 -2.56 24.88 -0.67
C PRO A 6 -3.23 23.56 -0.29
N ILE A 7 -3.64 22.78 -1.30
CA ILE A 7 -4.16 21.43 -1.06
C ILE A 7 -3.02 20.60 -0.48
N THR A 8 -3.26 20.03 0.70
CA THR A 8 -2.23 19.37 1.50
C THR A 8 -2.58 17.90 1.70
N ILE A 9 -1.66 17.01 1.33
CA ILE A 9 -1.80 15.55 1.46
C ILE A 9 -1.14 15.11 2.77
N GLY A 10 -1.87 14.39 3.62
CA GLY A 10 -1.30 13.72 4.79
C GLY A 10 -0.82 12.31 4.44
N ILE A 11 0.41 11.95 4.81
CA ILE A 11 0.95 10.60 4.61
C ILE A 11 1.29 9.99 5.97
N LEU A 12 0.53 8.99 6.42
CA LEU A 12 0.88 8.20 7.62
C LEU A 12 1.75 7.01 7.21
N ALA A 13 3.07 7.21 7.25
CA ALA A 13 4.06 6.22 6.85
C ALA A 13 4.75 5.57 8.08
N GLY A 14 5.87 4.88 7.87
CA GLY A 14 6.68 4.32 8.96
C GLY A 14 6.34 2.87 9.35
N MET A 15 5.45 2.19 8.62
CA MET A 15 4.95 0.85 8.95
C MET A 15 5.21 -0.18 7.81
N GLY A 16 6.46 -0.45 7.40
CA GLY A 16 7.72 -0.09 8.08
C GLY A 16 8.50 1.09 7.49
N PRO A 17 9.47 1.66 8.23
CA PRO A 17 10.20 2.86 7.81
C PRO A 17 10.91 2.74 6.45
N LYS A 18 11.41 1.55 6.12
CA LYS A 18 12.09 1.27 4.84
C LYS A 18 11.17 1.40 3.61
N SER A 19 9.85 1.29 3.81
CA SER A 19 8.86 1.45 2.74
C SER A 19 8.43 2.92 2.52
N THR A 20 8.75 3.82 3.45
CA THR A 20 8.35 5.23 3.36
C THR A 20 8.94 5.93 2.14
N ALA A 21 10.28 5.95 2.00
CA ALA A 21 10.93 6.63 0.88
C ALA A 21 10.50 6.06 -0.50
N PRO A 22 10.44 4.73 -0.70
CA PRO A 22 9.88 4.16 -1.93
C PRO A 22 8.45 4.62 -2.25
N PHE A 23 7.59 4.81 -1.25
CA PHE A 23 6.24 5.30 -1.49
C PHE A 23 6.23 6.79 -1.91
N LEU A 24 7.12 7.61 -1.34
CA LEU A 24 7.28 9.00 -1.75
C LEU A 24 7.81 9.11 -3.19
N GLU A 25 8.77 8.25 -3.57
CA GLU A 25 9.24 8.11 -4.96
C GLU A 25 8.06 7.86 -5.90
N LEU A 26 7.18 6.92 -5.57
CA LEU A 26 5.98 6.61 -6.37
C LEU A 26 5.01 7.80 -6.48
N LEU A 27 4.83 8.60 -5.43
CA LEU A 27 3.98 9.79 -5.49
C LEU A 27 4.53 10.82 -6.48
N VAL A 28 5.85 11.04 -6.46
CA VAL A 28 6.53 11.95 -7.40
C VAL A 28 6.39 11.44 -8.84
N GLU A 29 6.67 10.15 -9.06
CA GLU A 29 6.51 9.50 -10.38
C GLU A 29 5.06 9.64 -10.90
N GLU A 30 4.06 9.46 -10.03
CA GLU A 30 2.65 9.61 -10.41
C GLU A 30 2.26 11.06 -10.70
N CYS A 31 2.85 12.06 -10.02
CA CYS A 31 2.66 13.47 -10.38
C CYS A 31 3.15 13.76 -11.80
N GLN A 32 4.34 13.27 -12.13
CA GLN A 32 4.95 13.42 -13.45
C GLN A 32 4.13 12.70 -14.52
N LYS A 33 3.67 11.49 -14.23
CA LYS A 33 2.91 10.65 -15.17
C LYS A 33 1.48 11.16 -15.40
N GLN A 34 0.76 11.58 -14.36
CA GLN A 34 -0.66 11.90 -14.48
C GLN A 34 -0.93 13.30 -15.02
N TYR A 35 -0.09 14.29 -14.68
CA TYR A 35 -0.32 15.67 -15.09
C TYR A 35 0.96 16.41 -15.52
N GLY A 36 2.06 15.69 -15.73
CA GLY A 36 3.26 16.27 -16.34
C GLY A 36 4.03 17.23 -15.43
N ALA A 37 3.98 17.04 -14.11
CA ALA A 37 4.74 17.84 -13.15
C ALA A 37 6.24 17.88 -13.53
N LYS A 38 6.85 19.06 -13.52
CA LYS A 38 8.26 19.26 -13.89
C LYS A 38 9.02 20.17 -12.93
N ASN A 39 8.37 21.23 -12.45
CA ASN A 39 8.94 22.21 -11.55
C ASN A 39 8.51 21.92 -10.11
N ASP A 40 9.29 22.38 -9.13
CA ASP A 40 9.02 22.13 -7.70
C ASP A 40 7.60 22.54 -7.28
N ILE A 41 7.09 23.65 -7.84
CA ILE A 41 5.75 24.18 -7.55
C ILE A 41 4.61 23.30 -8.10
N ASP A 42 4.90 22.40 -9.04
CA ASP A 42 3.90 21.50 -9.63
C ASP A 42 3.54 20.33 -8.70
N PHE A 43 4.41 20.04 -7.72
CA PHE A 43 4.21 18.95 -6.77
C PHE A 43 3.34 19.37 -5.59
N PRO A 44 2.48 18.49 -5.07
CA PRO A 44 1.54 18.84 -4.01
C PRO A 44 2.27 19.09 -2.68
N HIS A 45 1.70 19.95 -1.85
CA HIS A 45 2.14 20.08 -0.46
C HIS A 45 1.82 18.77 0.29
N MET A 46 2.80 18.19 0.98
CA MET A 46 2.65 16.92 1.70
C MET A 46 3.16 17.03 3.13
N ILE A 47 2.38 16.53 4.10
CA ILE A 47 2.82 16.31 5.47
C ILE A 47 3.05 14.83 5.69
N ILE A 48 4.30 14.44 5.90
CA ILE A 48 4.69 13.04 6.06
C ILE A 48 4.92 12.77 7.55
N TYR A 49 4.07 11.94 8.14
CA TYR A 49 4.25 11.46 9.50
C TYR A 49 4.71 10.00 9.50
N SER A 50 6.01 9.79 9.68
CA SER A 50 6.60 8.46 9.78
C SER A 50 6.45 7.93 11.21
N LEU A 51 5.51 7.01 11.41
CA LEU A 51 5.14 6.43 12.70
C LEU A 51 5.44 4.92 12.74
N PRO A 52 6.57 4.51 13.34
CA PRO A 52 6.79 3.11 13.66
C PRO A 52 5.72 2.58 14.62
N THR A 53 5.25 1.36 14.38
CA THR A 53 4.26 0.67 15.22
C THR A 53 4.85 -0.61 15.83
N PRO A 54 4.29 -1.14 16.94
CA PRO A 54 4.77 -2.37 17.57
C PRO A 54 4.38 -3.64 16.78
N PHE A 55 4.64 -3.65 15.48
CA PHE A 55 4.42 -4.79 14.60
C PHE A 55 5.70 -5.62 14.46
N PHE A 56 5.60 -6.90 14.76
CA PHE A 56 6.64 -7.90 14.51
C PHE A 56 6.05 -9.00 13.64
N VAL A 57 6.78 -9.44 12.62
CA VAL A 57 6.28 -10.42 11.62
C VAL A 57 5.87 -11.73 12.30
N ASP A 58 6.65 -12.17 13.29
CA ASP A 58 6.54 -13.49 13.91
C ASP A 58 5.97 -13.43 15.35
N GLN A 59 5.32 -12.34 15.75
CA GLN A 59 4.69 -12.22 17.07
C GLN A 59 3.19 -11.94 16.97
N ALA A 60 2.47 -12.23 18.06
CA ALA A 60 1.08 -11.84 18.21
C ALA A 60 0.96 -10.31 18.19
N ILE A 61 -0.11 -9.81 17.58
CA ILE A 61 -0.40 -8.39 17.51
C ILE A 61 -1.44 -8.06 18.58
N ASP A 62 -1.12 -7.10 19.45
CA ASP A 62 -2.13 -6.42 20.25
C ASP A 62 -2.90 -5.45 19.36
N ASP A 63 -4.02 -5.93 18.83
CA ASP A 63 -4.87 -5.19 17.90
C ASP A 63 -5.37 -3.86 18.48
N ASN A 64 -5.73 -3.84 19.77
CA ASN A 64 -6.22 -2.63 20.43
C ASN A 64 -5.12 -1.59 20.56
N ARG A 65 -3.90 -2.01 20.92
CA ARG A 65 -2.74 -1.12 20.99
C ARG A 65 -2.35 -0.60 19.61
N MET A 66 -2.32 -1.46 18.60
CA MET A 66 -2.03 -1.06 17.21
C MET A 66 -3.03 -0.03 16.70
N GLU A 67 -4.31 -0.31 16.83
CA GLU A 67 -5.40 0.58 16.42
C GLU A 67 -5.27 1.96 17.09
N LYS A 68 -5.06 2.00 18.42
CA LYS A 68 -4.90 3.25 19.18
C LYS A 68 -3.69 4.06 18.71
N ILE A 69 -2.55 3.43 18.47
CA ILE A 69 -1.34 4.11 18.00
C ILE A 69 -1.56 4.70 16.60
N ILE A 70 -2.14 3.91 15.69
CA ILE A 70 -2.43 4.35 14.31
C ILE A 70 -3.42 5.52 14.34
N LEU A 71 -4.52 5.40 15.10
CA LEU A 71 -5.51 6.47 15.22
C LEU A 71 -4.90 7.75 15.79
N ALA A 72 -4.06 7.65 16.82
CA ALA A 72 -3.35 8.79 17.37
C ALA A 72 -2.44 9.47 16.33
N GLY A 73 -1.80 8.70 15.45
CA GLY A 73 -1.02 9.22 14.34
C GLY A 73 -1.86 9.95 13.30
N LEU A 74 -2.98 9.36 12.89
CA LEU A 74 -3.93 10.00 11.96
C LEU A 74 -4.48 11.30 12.54
N LYS A 75 -4.84 11.31 13.83
CA LYS A 75 -5.29 12.51 14.56
C LYS A 75 -4.24 13.61 14.62
N LYS A 76 -2.95 13.28 14.63
CA LYS A 76 -1.87 14.28 14.52
C LYS A 76 -1.83 14.89 13.12
N LEU A 77 -2.03 14.09 12.06
CA LEU A 77 -2.11 14.61 10.69
C LEU A 77 -3.30 15.56 10.50
N GLU A 78 -4.47 15.26 11.09
CA GLU A 78 -5.64 16.17 11.02
C GLU A 78 -5.34 17.57 11.57
N ARG A 79 -4.44 17.68 12.56
CA ARG A 79 -4.06 18.99 13.14
C ARG A 79 -3.27 19.87 12.18
N PHE A 80 -2.70 19.29 11.12
CA PHE A 80 -2.05 20.04 10.05
C PHE A 80 -3.03 20.45 8.94
N ASP A 81 -4.34 20.28 9.16
CA ASP A 81 -5.40 20.69 8.23
C ASP A 81 -5.22 20.12 6.81
N VAL A 82 -4.81 18.84 6.75
CA VAL A 82 -4.64 18.11 5.48
C VAL A 82 -6.01 17.75 4.88
N ASP A 83 -6.12 17.81 3.56
CA ASP A 83 -7.39 17.61 2.85
C ASP A 83 -7.79 16.14 2.75
N PHE A 84 -6.82 15.22 2.75
CA PHE A 84 -7.02 13.78 2.83
C PHE A 84 -5.72 13.07 3.25
N ILE A 85 -5.83 11.81 3.65
CA ILE A 85 -4.72 11.00 4.16
C ILE A 85 -4.53 9.73 3.32
N ALA A 86 -3.27 9.40 3.01
CA ALA A 86 -2.84 8.09 2.51
C ALA A 86 -2.01 7.36 3.58
N MET A 87 -2.18 6.03 3.67
CA MET A 87 -1.47 5.18 4.64
C MET A 87 -0.86 3.96 3.93
N PRO A 88 0.42 3.97 3.51
CA PRO A 88 1.04 2.89 2.75
C PRO A 88 1.40 1.66 3.61
N CYS A 89 0.38 1.03 4.23
CA CYS A 89 0.53 -0.18 5.03
C CYS A 89 -0.72 -1.06 4.93
N ASN A 90 -0.58 -2.25 4.33
CA ASN A 90 -1.69 -3.18 4.12
C ASN A 90 -2.25 -3.76 5.43
N SER A 91 -1.39 -4.14 6.37
CA SER A 91 -1.84 -4.72 7.64
C SER A 91 -2.57 -3.70 8.52
N ALA A 92 -2.16 -2.42 8.48
CA ALA A 92 -2.85 -1.33 9.19
C ALA A 92 -4.30 -1.13 8.71
N HIS A 93 -4.62 -1.53 7.47
CA HIS A 93 -5.99 -1.45 6.95
C HIS A 93 -6.95 -2.47 7.57
N LYS A 94 -6.46 -3.40 8.41
CA LYS A 94 -7.32 -4.20 9.30
C LYS A 94 -8.25 -3.31 10.13
N TYR A 95 -7.74 -2.16 10.57
CA TYR A 95 -8.47 -1.23 11.44
C TYR A 95 -9.21 -0.14 10.67
N PHE A 96 -9.13 -0.12 9.34
CA PHE A 96 -9.64 0.96 8.48
C PHE A 96 -11.08 1.40 8.82
N PRO A 97 -12.07 0.50 9.02
CA PRO A 97 -13.43 0.92 9.33
C PRO A 97 -13.53 1.80 10.59
N LYS A 98 -12.83 1.41 11.66
CA LYS A 98 -12.81 2.15 12.92
C LYS A 98 -11.99 3.43 12.83
N LEU A 99 -10.85 3.39 12.15
CA LEU A 99 -10.03 4.57 11.89
C LEU A 99 -10.85 5.63 11.15
N LYS A 100 -11.46 5.25 10.02
CA LYS A 100 -12.31 6.13 9.21
C LYS A 100 -13.47 6.73 10.01
N ALA A 101 -14.14 5.93 10.84
CA ALA A 101 -15.26 6.41 11.66
C ALA A 101 -14.86 7.46 12.70
N ASN A 102 -13.58 7.50 13.09
CA ASN A 102 -13.05 8.44 14.08
C ASN A 102 -12.30 9.62 13.45
N LEU A 103 -12.24 9.74 12.12
CA LEU A 103 -11.57 10.83 11.42
C LEU A 103 -12.59 11.78 10.77
N SER A 104 -12.30 13.07 10.83
CA SER A 104 -12.95 14.10 10.03
C SER A 104 -12.33 14.23 8.65
N THR A 105 -11.03 13.96 8.52
CA THR A 105 -10.31 13.98 7.25
C THR A 105 -10.48 12.65 6.49
N PRO A 106 -10.78 12.68 5.17
CA PRO A 106 -10.87 11.48 4.35
C PRO A 106 -9.60 10.62 4.39
N LEU A 107 -9.75 9.32 4.62
CA LEU A 107 -8.66 8.34 4.58
C LEU A 107 -8.82 7.43 3.36
N LEU A 108 -7.80 7.39 2.49
CA LEU A 108 -7.76 6.50 1.33
C LEU A 108 -7.52 5.05 1.76
N ASN A 109 -8.19 4.12 1.10
CA ASN A 109 -8.07 2.69 1.38
C ASN A 109 -7.17 2.01 0.34
N ILE A 110 -6.02 1.49 0.78
CA ILE A 110 -5.05 0.81 -0.11
C ILE A 110 -5.64 -0.44 -0.79
N VAL A 111 -6.49 -1.19 -0.09
CA VAL A 111 -7.12 -2.39 -0.64
C VAL A 111 -8.12 -1.99 -1.72
N ASP A 112 -8.80 -0.86 -1.53
CA ASP A 112 -9.70 -0.33 -2.55
C ASP A 112 -8.96 0.17 -3.78
N ALA A 113 -7.91 0.97 -3.58
CA ALA A 113 -7.03 1.43 -4.64
C ALA A 113 -6.41 0.24 -5.41
N THR A 114 -5.96 -0.80 -4.72
CA THR A 114 -5.39 -1.99 -5.36
C THR A 114 -6.42 -2.75 -6.17
N ALA A 115 -7.66 -2.86 -5.66
CA ALA A 115 -8.72 -3.60 -6.33
C ALA A 115 -9.23 -2.94 -7.62
N THR A 116 -8.92 -1.67 -7.89
CA THR A 116 -9.25 -1.01 -9.17
C THR A 116 -8.35 -1.49 -10.32
N ARG A 117 -7.15 -2.00 -10.01
CA ARG A 117 -6.18 -2.53 -10.99
C ARG A 117 -6.49 -3.95 -11.47
N ILE A 118 -7.45 -4.59 -10.82
CA ILE A 118 -7.91 -5.92 -11.19
C ILE A 118 -8.62 -5.84 -12.54
N THR A 119 -8.17 -6.65 -13.51
CA THR A 119 -8.71 -6.65 -14.87
C THR A 119 -9.62 -7.86 -15.09
N LYS A 120 -10.36 -7.88 -16.21
CA LYS A 120 -11.16 -9.03 -16.64
C LYS A 120 -10.33 -10.30 -16.90
N ASN A 121 -9.01 -10.16 -17.07
CA ASN A 121 -8.10 -11.28 -17.31
C ASN A 121 -7.57 -11.89 -16.00
N THR A 122 -7.78 -11.23 -14.86
CA THR A 122 -7.36 -11.73 -13.55
C THR A 122 -8.31 -12.83 -13.10
N LYS A 123 -7.83 -14.07 -12.97
CA LYS A 123 -8.64 -15.23 -12.56
C LYS A 123 -8.10 -15.88 -11.29
N ARG A 124 -6.80 -16.15 -11.24
CA ARG A 124 -6.10 -16.85 -10.16
C ARG A 124 -4.99 -15.96 -9.62
N VAL A 125 -5.19 -15.48 -8.39
CA VAL A 125 -4.32 -14.53 -7.72
C VAL A 125 -3.59 -15.19 -6.56
N THR A 126 -2.33 -14.84 -6.34
CA THR A 126 -1.70 -15.01 -5.02
C THR A 126 -1.30 -13.68 -4.41
N LEU A 127 -1.21 -13.65 -3.07
CA LEU A 127 -0.89 -12.44 -2.31
C LEU A 127 0.53 -12.55 -1.75
N LEU A 128 1.40 -11.62 -2.13
CA LEU A 128 2.70 -11.43 -1.52
C LEU A 128 2.52 -10.52 -0.30
N ALA A 129 2.09 -11.12 0.80
CA ALA A 129 1.71 -10.44 2.03
C ALA A 129 2.27 -11.16 3.26
N THR A 130 2.33 -10.46 4.40
CA THR A 130 2.59 -11.14 5.69
C THR A 130 1.45 -12.10 6.02
N THR A 131 1.72 -13.12 6.83
CA THR A 131 0.67 -14.00 7.38
C THR A 131 -0.44 -13.18 8.03
N LYS A 132 -0.07 -12.14 8.78
CA LYS A 132 -1.01 -11.24 9.45
C LYS A 132 -1.92 -10.50 8.48
N THR A 133 -1.42 -10.03 7.35
CA THR A 133 -2.27 -9.48 6.28
C THR A 133 -3.23 -10.54 5.73
N ASN A 134 -2.76 -11.77 5.51
CA ASN A 134 -3.61 -12.85 4.98
C ASN A 134 -4.68 -13.33 5.96
N GLU A 135 -4.43 -13.29 7.27
CA GLU A 135 -5.40 -13.57 8.33
C GLU A 135 -6.57 -12.57 8.33
N THR A 136 -6.34 -11.30 7.94
CA THR A 136 -7.40 -10.27 7.89
C THR A 136 -8.48 -10.51 6.83
N LYS A 137 -8.17 -11.32 5.81
CA LYS A 137 -9.02 -11.57 4.63
C LYS A 137 -9.44 -10.32 3.84
N LEU A 138 -8.77 -9.17 4.01
CA LEU A 138 -9.13 -7.91 3.34
C LEU A 138 -9.18 -8.05 1.82
N TYR A 139 -8.12 -8.58 1.21
CA TYR A 139 -8.04 -8.80 -0.23
C TYR A 139 -8.93 -9.94 -0.69
N GLN A 140 -8.90 -11.07 0.03
CA GLN A 140 -9.64 -12.29 -0.28
C GLN A 140 -11.14 -12.02 -0.37
N ASN A 141 -11.70 -11.32 0.61
CA ASN A 141 -13.12 -10.98 0.63
C ASN A 141 -13.50 -10.06 -0.55
N LYS A 142 -12.61 -9.14 -0.96
CA LYS A 142 -12.86 -8.23 -2.08
C LYS A 142 -12.73 -8.92 -3.43
N LEU A 143 -11.73 -9.79 -3.61
CA LEU A 143 -11.48 -10.54 -4.84
C LEU A 143 -12.52 -11.64 -5.06
N LYS A 144 -12.91 -12.36 -4.00
CA LYS A 144 -13.96 -13.39 -4.08
C LYS A 144 -15.29 -12.83 -4.59
N ARG A 145 -15.66 -11.61 -4.17
CA ARG A 145 -16.86 -10.91 -4.68
C ARG A 145 -16.80 -10.57 -6.17
N LYS A 146 -15.60 -10.57 -6.77
CA LYS A 146 -15.38 -10.38 -8.21
C LYS A 146 -15.22 -11.71 -8.96
N GLY A 147 -15.46 -12.85 -8.32
CA GLY A 147 -15.28 -14.18 -8.92
C GLY A 147 -13.81 -14.60 -9.11
N ILE A 148 -12.88 -13.95 -8.40
CA ILE A 148 -11.45 -14.22 -8.51
C ILE A 148 -11.02 -15.21 -7.43
N GLU A 149 -10.32 -16.25 -7.85
CA GLU A 149 -9.75 -17.26 -6.97
C GLU A 149 -8.46 -16.74 -6.35
N VAL A 150 -8.36 -16.80 -5.01
CA VAL A 150 -7.13 -16.45 -4.29
C VAL A 150 -6.47 -17.71 -3.76
N ILE A 151 -5.28 -18.00 -4.28
CA ILE A 151 -4.50 -19.19 -3.96
C ILE A 151 -3.41 -18.80 -2.97
N LEU A 152 -3.49 -19.40 -1.78
CA LEU A 152 -2.51 -19.25 -0.72
C LEU A 152 -2.12 -20.66 -0.26
N LYS A 153 -0.82 -20.89 -0.09
CA LYS A 153 -0.28 -22.14 0.44
C LYS A 153 0.72 -21.85 1.54
N ASP A 154 0.74 -22.68 2.57
CA ASP A 154 1.58 -22.45 3.76
C ASP A 154 3.06 -22.49 3.40
N GLU A 155 3.48 -23.37 2.47
CA GLU A 155 4.86 -23.43 2.03
C GLU A 155 5.29 -22.21 1.20
N TRP A 156 4.35 -21.45 0.63
CA TRP A 156 4.64 -20.17 -0.01
C TRP A 156 4.74 -19.08 1.05
N GLN A 157 3.82 -19.08 2.00
CA GLN A 157 3.76 -18.09 3.07
C GLN A 157 5.05 -18.05 3.89
N LEU A 158 5.64 -19.21 4.20
CA LEU A 158 6.92 -19.29 4.90
C LEU A 158 8.03 -18.55 4.14
N VAL A 159 8.14 -18.78 2.83
CA VAL A 159 9.15 -18.13 1.99
C VAL A 159 8.86 -16.62 1.86
N ILE A 160 7.59 -16.24 1.70
CA ILE A 160 7.19 -14.83 1.60
C ILE A 160 7.51 -14.07 2.88
N ASN A 161 7.22 -14.62 4.06
CA ASN A 161 7.60 -14.00 5.34
C ASN A 161 9.13 -13.88 5.46
N ASN A 162 9.89 -14.91 5.10
CA ASN A 162 11.35 -14.86 5.10
C ASN A 162 11.89 -13.74 4.19
N LEU A 163 11.29 -13.54 3.00
CA LEU A 163 11.62 -12.43 2.12
C LEU A 163 11.35 -11.07 2.80
N ILE A 164 10.16 -10.90 3.40
CA ILE A 164 9.75 -9.67 4.09
C ILE A 164 10.72 -9.35 5.24
N THR A 165 10.99 -10.33 6.11
CA THR A 165 11.91 -10.18 7.25
C THR A 165 13.33 -9.87 6.77
N SER A 166 13.82 -10.55 5.74
CA SER A 166 15.15 -10.28 5.16
C SER A 166 15.27 -8.86 4.61
N VAL A 167 14.26 -8.37 3.90
CA VAL A 167 14.24 -6.99 3.39
C VAL A 167 14.22 -5.98 4.54
N LYS A 168 13.40 -6.21 5.57
CA LYS A 168 13.36 -5.37 6.78
C LYS A 168 14.71 -5.33 7.49
N ALA A 169 15.42 -6.45 7.55
CA ALA A 169 16.76 -6.57 8.14
C ALA A 169 17.90 -6.01 7.27
N GLY A 170 17.62 -5.47 6.08
CA GLY A 170 18.65 -4.85 5.24
C GLY A 170 19.31 -5.76 4.21
N SER A 171 18.83 -7.00 4.03
CA SER A 171 19.38 -7.91 3.02
C SER A 171 19.19 -7.36 1.59
N ASN A 172 20.16 -7.65 0.72
CA ASN A 172 20.12 -7.25 -0.69
C ASN A 172 19.34 -8.27 -1.56
N SER A 173 18.84 -7.79 -2.69
CA SER A 173 18.00 -8.55 -3.63
C SER A 173 18.71 -9.77 -4.23
N THR A 174 20.02 -9.70 -4.43
CA THR A 174 20.82 -10.76 -5.04
C THR A 174 20.72 -12.08 -4.27
N ARG A 175 20.77 -12.01 -2.93
CA ARG A 175 20.64 -13.17 -2.04
C ARG A 175 19.23 -13.79 -2.05
N LEU A 176 18.21 -13.01 -2.41
CA LEU A 176 16.80 -13.43 -2.38
C LEU A 176 16.29 -13.96 -3.73
N SER A 177 17.04 -13.71 -4.82
CA SER A 177 16.65 -14.08 -6.19
C SER A 177 16.31 -15.56 -6.37
N GLY A 178 17.07 -16.47 -5.73
CA GLY A 178 16.83 -17.91 -5.80
C GLY A 178 15.51 -18.33 -5.13
N LEU A 179 15.14 -17.70 -4.01
CA LEU A 179 13.86 -17.94 -3.32
C LEU A 179 12.69 -17.46 -4.17
N ILE A 180 12.82 -16.28 -4.77
CA ILE A 180 11.80 -15.69 -5.66
C ILE A 180 11.58 -16.58 -6.88
N LYS A 181 12.65 -17.07 -7.52
CA LYS A 181 12.54 -17.98 -8.68
C LYS A 181 11.80 -19.27 -8.33
N LYS A 182 12.07 -19.85 -7.16
CA LYS A 182 11.36 -21.05 -6.67
C LYS A 182 9.88 -20.76 -6.43
N LEU A 183 9.53 -19.61 -5.84
CA LEU A 183 8.14 -19.20 -5.68
C LEU A 183 7.42 -19.08 -7.02
N PHE A 184 8.04 -18.47 -8.03
CA PHE A 184 7.44 -18.35 -9.36
C PHE A 184 7.17 -19.70 -10.02
N GLN A 185 8.07 -20.67 -9.89
CA GLN A 185 7.82 -22.03 -10.38
C GLN A 185 6.60 -22.65 -9.70
N LYS A 186 6.45 -22.48 -8.38
CA LYS A 186 5.28 -22.96 -7.64
C LYS A 186 3.99 -22.23 -8.04
N PHE A 187 4.03 -20.92 -8.22
CA PHE A 187 2.89 -20.13 -8.67
C PHE A 187 2.43 -20.55 -10.07
N ALA A 188 3.38 -20.76 -10.99
CA ALA A 188 3.09 -21.22 -12.34
C ALA A 188 2.47 -22.62 -12.36
N ALA A 189 2.96 -23.54 -11.51
CA ALA A 189 2.40 -24.89 -11.37
C ALA A 189 0.94 -24.88 -10.89
N GLU A 190 0.54 -23.86 -10.14
CA GLU A 190 -0.85 -23.66 -9.69
C GLU A 190 -1.66 -22.73 -10.62
N HIS A 191 -1.12 -22.40 -11.79
CA HIS A 191 -1.73 -21.52 -12.77
C HIS A 191 -2.13 -20.15 -12.21
N VAL A 192 -1.34 -19.60 -11.27
CA VAL A 192 -1.49 -18.22 -10.82
C VAL A 192 -1.17 -17.30 -12.00
N ASP A 193 -2.09 -16.38 -12.33
CA ASP A 193 -1.90 -15.40 -13.41
C ASP A 193 -1.49 -14.02 -12.89
N THR A 194 -1.83 -13.71 -11.64
CA THR A 194 -1.65 -12.38 -11.06
C THR A 194 -1.03 -12.45 -9.66
N LEU A 195 0.00 -11.65 -9.42
CA LEU A 195 0.61 -11.46 -8.11
C LEU A 195 0.19 -10.10 -7.57
N ILE A 196 -0.42 -10.07 -6.38
CA ILE A 196 -0.66 -8.81 -5.66
C ILE A 196 0.41 -8.63 -4.61
N ILE A 197 1.23 -7.58 -4.75
CA ILE A 197 2.18 -7.15 -3.74
C ILE A 197 1.41 -6.41 -2.65
N ALA A 198 1.11 -7.10 -1.55
CA ALA A 198 0.37 -6.60 -0.39
C ALA A 198 1.27 -6.46 0.86
N CYS A 199 2.58 -6.35 0.65
CA CYS A 199 3.57 -5.87 1.61
C CYS A 199 4.46 -4.85 0.89
N THR A 200 4.46 -3.60 1.34
CA THR A 200 5.10 -2.49 0.62
C THR A 200 6.62 -2.63 0.58
N GLU A 201 7.22 -3.39 1.50
CA GLU A 201 8.64 -3.76 1.45
C GLU A 201 9.03 -4.65 0.26
N LEU A 202 8.09 -5.35 -0.39
CA LEU A 202 8.38 -6.25 -1.51
C LEU A 202 8.35 -5.56 -2.89
N THR A 203 7.87 -4.32 -2.99
CA THR A 203 7.73 -3.57 -4.26
C THR A 203 8.98 -3.65 -5.14
N LYS A 204 10.17 -3.34 -4.59
CA LYS A 204 11.42 -3.33 -5.36
C LYS A 204 11.88 -4.73 -5.80
N LEU A 205 11.47 -5.80 -5.10
CA LEU A 205 11.87 -7.17 -5.44
C LEU A 205 11.08 -7.76 -6.63
N PHE A 206 9.86 -7.27 -6.88
CA PHE A 206 8.94 -7.85 -7.86
C PHE A 206 8.61 -6.89 -9.03
N LYS A 207 9.33 -5.77 -9.20
CA LYS A 207 9.07 -4.76 -10.24
C LYS A 207 9.20 -5.29 -11.68
N ASN A 208 10.11 -6.23 -11.95
CA ASN A 208 10.47 -6.70 -13.30
C ASN A 208 10.14 -8.19 -13.54
N VAL A 209 9.07 -8.69 -12.92
CA VAL A 209 8.67 -10.08 -13.04
C VAL A 209 8.05 -10.34 -14.41
N LYS A 210 8.49 -11.42 -15.05
CA LYS A 210 7.91 -11.92 -16.31
C LYS A 210 7.00 -13.12 -16.02
N GLY A 211 5.97 -13.29 -16.84
CA GLY A 211 5.05 -14.44 -16.78
C GLY A 211 3.86 -14.27 -15.82
N PHE A 212 3.79 -13.17 -15.09
CA PHE A 212 2.66 -12.83 -14.23
C PHE A 212 2.26 -11.36 -14.41
N THR A 213 0.96 -11.08 -14.29
CA THR A 213 0.51 -9.71 -14.05
C THR A 213 0.88 -9.34 -12.61
N VAL A 214 1.55 -8.20 -12.41
CA VAL A 214 1.90 -7.73 -11.07
C VAL A 214 1.09 -6.50 -10.72
N ILE A 215 0.37 -6.56 -9.61
CA ILE A 215 -0.36 -5.44 -9.04
C ILE A 215 0.32 -5.05 -7.74
N ASP A 216 0.91 -3.86 -7.71
CA ASP A 216 1.56 -3.33 -6.52
C ASP A 216 0.61 -2.41 -5.75
N SER A 217 0.32 -2.76 -4.50
CA SER A 217 -0.56 -1.96 -3.64
C SER A 217 -0.01 -0.58 -3.29
N SER A 218 1.32 -0.41 -3.19
CA SER A 218 1.96 0.88 -2.96
C SER A 218 1.75 1.80 -4.16
N HIS A 219 1.98 1.28 -5.37
CA HIS A 219 1.78 2.02 -6.62
C HIS A 219 0.30 2.33 -6.87
N ALA A 220 -0.60 1.39 -6.55
CA ALA A 220 -2.03 1.63 -6.64
C ALA A 220 -2.49 2.75 -5.69
N LEU A 221 -2.00 2.76 -4.45
CA LEU A 221 -2.30 3.84 -3.51
C LEU A 221 -1.69 5.17 -3.95
N ALA A 222 -0.46 5.19 -4.48
CA ALA A 222 0.17 6.40 -4.97
C ALA A 222 -0.62 7.01 -6.14
N GLU A 223 -1.02 6.18 -7.11
CA GLU A 223 -1.82 6.62 -8.26
C GLU A 223 -3.16 7.22 -7.77
N GLU A 224 -3.86 6.54 -6.86
CA GLU A 224 -5.13 7.03 -6.31
C GLU A 224 -4.95 8.31 -5.47
N THR A 225 -3.83 8.44 -4.75
CA THR A 225 -3.50 9.64 -3.96
C THR A 225 -3.37 10.85 -4.87
N ILE A 226 -2.61 10.74 -5.96
CA ILE A 226 -2.39 11.85 -6.90
C ILE A 226 -3.65 12.15 -7.72
N LYS A 227 -4.40 11.12 -8.10
CA LYS A 227 -5.71 11.30 -8.75
C LYS A 227 -6.68 12.09 -7.86
N ASN A 228 -6.75 11.75 -6.57
CA ASN A 228 -7.61 12.44 -5.62
C ASN A 228 -7.17 13.90 -5.41
N TYR A 229 -5.86 14.17 -5.36
CA TYR A 229 -5.32 15.53 -5.35
C TYR A 229 -5.79 16.35 -6.56
N LYS A 230 -5.69 15.80 -7.79
CA LYS A 230 -6.14 16.49 -9.02
C LYS A 230 -7.64 16.74 -9.05
N ILE A 231 -8.45 15.82 -8.51
CA ILE A 231 -9.90 16.02 -8.39
C ILE A 231 -10.21 17.20 -7.46
N ILE A 232 -9.53 17.31 -6.32
CA ILE A 232 -9.72 18.44 -5.38
C ILE A 232 -9.24 19.74 -6.04
N GLN A 233 -8.08 19.73 -6.69
CA GLN A 233 -7.54 20.88 -7.41
C GLN A 233 -8.52 21.42 -8.44
N TYR A 234 -9.01 20.54 -9.33
CA TYR A 234 -9.99 20.91 -10.33
C TYR A 234 -11.26 21.50 -9.71
N ARG A 235 -11.76 20.93 -8.60
CA ARG A 235 -12.93 21.48 -7.89
C ARG A 235 -12.68 22.85 -7.28
N ASN A 236 -11.47 23.13 -6.80
CA ASN A 236 -11.13 24.42 -6.22
C ASN A 236 -10.93 25.51 -7.29
N GLU A 237 -10.46 25.14 -8.49
CA GLU A 237 -10.30 26.05 -9.63
C GLU A 237 -11.63 26.41 -10.31
N ASN A 238 -12.65 25.56 -10.18
CA ASN A 238 -13.98 25.72 -10.79
C ASN A 238 -15.10 26.09 -9.79
N ARG A 239 -14.73 26.61 -8.61
CA ARG A 239 -15.65 27.15 -7.59
C ARG A 239 -15.59 28.66 -7.58
#